data_AF-A0A7S2XRN4-F1
#
_entry.id   AF-A0A7S2XRN4-F1
#
_cell.length_a   1.000
_cell.length_b   1.000
_cell.length_c   1.000
_cell.angle_alpha   90.00
_cell.angle_beta   90.00
_cell.angle_gamma   90.00
#
_symmetry.space_group_name_H-M   'P 1'
#
loop_
_entity.id
_entity.type
_entity.pdbx_description
1 polymer ?
#
loop_
_entity_poly.entity_id
_entity_poly.type
_entity_poly.pdbx_seq_one_letter_code
_entity_poly.pdbx_strand_id
1 'polypeptide(L)'
;MASGQKIRVAKMVAASVVVPTIPVLVWWRSAVQDRKRHAEEERTKVRIPNVQTVDDLLIERCQPGDILLFDRRCEKCAAGPLAALSCLVGQQFLCDNENSDGRRTVDIGSFDHCGIVVPGRNKNGKDVYDPYNLMLLEATASEGIVARPLLTRLEMSQSRSVLLLPLSSPGELRNDTESDLSDKTQKVQEYMSKRLVEFRDKWEAISQTQGYASAHSTLGIIGAVGYGLGWM
;
A
#
# COMPACT_ATOMS: atom_id res chain seq x y z
N MET A 1 -37.87 -21.90 30.64
CA MET A 1 -36.94 -22.86 29.98
C MET A 1 -36.11 -22.28 28.83
N ALA A 2 -36.36 -21.06 28.34
CA ALA A 2 -35.65 -20.48 27.17
C ALA A 2 -34.24 -19.87 27.42
N SER A 3 -33.76 -19.73 28.68
CA SER A 3 -32.45 -19.10 28.95
C SER A 3 -31.26 -20.06 28.84
N GLY A 4 -31.45 -21.36 29.09
CA GLY A 4 -30.37 -22.35 29.07
C GLY A 4 -29.81 -22.66 27.68
N GLN A 5 -30.66 -22.65 26.64
CA GLN A 5 -30.23 -22.86 25.25
C GLN A 5 -29.40 -21.68 24.72
N LYS A 6 -29.77 -20.44 25.07
CA LYS A 6 -29.00 -19.23 24.66
C LYS A 6 -27.59 -19.23 25.25
N ILE A 7 -27.43 -19.68 26.50
CA ILE A 7 -26.12 -19.79 27.16
C ILE A 7 -25.27 -20.90 26.55
N ARG A 8 -25.87 -22.02 26.13
CA ARG A 8 -25.16 -23.14 25.48
C ARG A 8 -24.64 -22.78 24.09
N VAL A 9 -25.46 -22.10 23.29
CA VAL A 9 -25.07 -21.60 21.95
C VAL A 9 -23.97 -20.55 22.08
N ALA A 10 -24.09 -19.60 23.00
CA ALA A 10 -23.05 -18.60 23.25
C ALA A 10 -21.71 -19.22 23.66
N LYS A 11 -21.72 -20.29 24.49
CA LYS A 11 -20.50 -21.02 24.87
C LYS A 11 -19.90 -21.83 23.71
N MET A 12 -20.71 -22.44 22.85
CA MET A 12 -20.22 -23.14 21.66
C MET A 12 -19.62 -22.18 20.63
N VAL A 13 -20.26 -21.03 20.40
CA VAL A 13 -19.74 -19.97 19.52
C VAL A 13 -18.46 -19.34 20.09
N ALA A 14 -18.40 -19.11 21.40
CA ALA A 14 -17.18 -18.63 22.04
C ALA A 14 -16.03 -19.64 21.92
N ALA A 15 -16.29 -20.94 22.11
CA ALA A 15 -15.26 -21.97 21.97
C ALA A 15 -14.79 -22.17 20.52
N SER A 16 -15.69 -22.07 19.53
CA SER A 16 -15.34 -22.20 18.11
C SER A 16 -14.60 -20.98 17.55
N VAL A 17 -14.78 -19.79 18.15
CA VAL A 17 -14.01 -18.58 17.79
C VAL A 17 -12.63 -18.57 18.46
N VAL A 18 -12.48 -19.10 19.67
CA VAL A 18 -11.19 -19.07 20.39
C VAL A 18 -10.12 -19.94 19.73
N VAL A 19 -10.47 -21.12 19.21
CA VAL A 19 -9.49 -22.05 18.59
C VAL A 19 -8.76 -21.45 17.38
N PRO A 20 -9.41 -20.80 16.39
CA PRO A 20 -8.71 -20.14 15.28
C PRO A 20 -8.02 -18.83 15.68
N THR A 21 -8.41 -18.17 16.79
CA THR A 21 -7.78 -16.90 17.19
C THR A 21 -6.34 -17.06 17.65
N ILE A 22 -5.96 -18.19 18.26
CA ILE A 22 -4.61 -18.37 18.79
C ILE A 22 -3.56 -18.47 17.67
N PRO A 23 -3.70 -19.34 16.64
CA PRO A 23 -2.76 -19.37 15.52
C PRO A 23 -2.65 -18.02 14.80
N VAL A 24 -3.78 -17.34 14.65
CA VAL A 24 -3.87 -16.04 13.99
C VAL A 24 -3.17 -14.94 14.78
N LEU A 25 -3.30 -14.92 16.12
CA LEU A 25 -2.59 -13.99 17.00
C LEU A 25 -1.09 -14.26 17.03
N VAL A 26 -0.69 -15.54 17.08
CA VAL A 26 0.73 -15.95 17.04
C VAL A 26 1.35 -15.52 15.71
N TRP A 27 0.68 -15.82 14.60
CA TRP A 27 1.09 -15.39 13.27
C TRP A 27 1.22 -13.87 13.17
N TRP A 28 0.22 -13.12 13.64
CA TRP A 28 0.27 -11.66 13.63
C TRP A 28 1.43 -11.10 14.44
N ARG A 29 1.68 -11.63 15.64
CA ARG A 29 2.79 -11.18 16.49
C ARG A 29 4.13 -11.43 15.82
N SER A 30 4.32 -12.61 15.21
CA SER A 30 5.49 -12.93 14.41
C SER A 30 5.65 -11.96 13.24
N ALA A 31 4.59 -11.74 12.45
CA ALA A 31 4.61 -10.84 11.30
C ALA A 31 4.90 -9.38 11.68
N VAL A 32 4.39 -8.90 12.82
CA VAL A 32 4.72 -7.56 13.34
C VAL A 32 6.20 -7.47 13.73
N GLN A 33 6.74 -8.49 14.40
CA GLN A 33 8.16 -8.52 14.77
C GLN A 33 9.06 -8.59 13.53
N ASP A 34 8.73 -9.44 12.56
CA ASP A 34 9.45 -9.57 11.30
C ASP A 34 9.43 -8.25 10.50
N ARG A 35 8.29 -7.55 10.47
CA ARG A 35 8.19 -6.21 9.87
C ARG A 35 9.10 -5.19 10.54
N LYS A 36 9.08 -5.14 11.88
CA LYS A 36 9.92 -4.21 12.63
C LYS A 36 11.39 -4.52 12.37
N ARG A 37 11.76 -5.80 12.41
CA ARG A 37 13.11 -6.26 12.08
C ARG A 37 13.51 -5.85 10.67
N HIS A 38 12.68 -6.10 9.66
CA HIS A 38 12.99 -5.71 8.28
C HIS A 38 13.04 -4.19 8.08
N ALA A 39 12.15 -3.43 8.71
CA ALA A 39 12.20 -1.96 8.67
C ALA A 39 13.47 -1.41 9.35
N GLU A 40 13.94 -2.06 10.41
CA GLU A 40 15.21 -1.75 11.07
C GLU A 40 16.41 -2.18 10.22
N GLU A 41 16.37 -3.37 9.61
CA GLU A 41 17.38 -3.87 8.68
C GLU A 41 17.53 -2.91 7.50
N GLU A 42 16.46 -2.51 6.80
CA GLU A 42 16.56 -1.56 5.68
C GLU A 42 17.01 -0.17 6.14
N ARG A 43 16.64 0.27 7.35
CA ARG A 43 17.18 1.52 7.93
C ARG A 43 18.68 1.45 8.23
N THR A 44 19.20 0.26 8.53
CA THR A 44 20.59 0.06 8.99
C THR A 44 21.50 -0.53 7.91
N LYS A 45 20.91 -1.00 6.80
CA LYS A 45 21.62 -1.54 5.66
C LYS A 45 22.48 -0.46 5.04
N VAL A 46 23.78 -0.61 5.21
CA VAL A 46 24.78 0.20 4.52
C VAL A 46 24.63 -0.10 3.03
N ARG A 47 24.05 0.85 2.29
CA ARG A 47 23.95 0.72 0.84
C ARG A 47 25.35 0.73 0.25
N ILE A 48 25.67 -0.35 -0.45
CA ILE A 48 26.91 -0.43 -1.20
C ILE A 48 26.77 0.56 -2.36
N PRO A 49 27.61 1.60 -2.45
CA PRO A 49 27.55 2.51 -3.57
C PRO A 49 27.77 1.74 -4.87
N ASN A 50 27.00 2.08 -5.92
CA ASN A 50 27.08 1.56 -7.30
C ASN A 50 26.41 0.21 -7.62
N VAL A 51 25.54 -0.34 -6.76
CA VAL A 51 24.63 -1.42 -7.16
C VAL A 51 23.22 -0.83 -7.28
N GLN A 52 22.84 -0.39 -8.48
CA GLN A 52 21.48 0.04 -8.78
C GLN A 52 20.57 -1.19 -8.83
N THR A 53 19.57 -1.23 -7.96
CA THR A 53 18.47 -2.17 -8.05
C THR A 53 17.44 -1.69 -9.08
N VAL A 54 16.55 -2.59 -9.54
CA VAL A 54 15.43 -2.20 -10.42
C VAL A 54 14.55 -1.16 -9.74
N ASP A 55 14.43 -1.22 -8.42
CA ASP A 55 13.69 -0.24 -7.63
C ASP A 55 14.36 1.13 -7.68
N ASP A 56 15.70 1.20 -7.60
CA ASP A 56 16.43 2.47 -7.72
C ASP A 56 16.20 3.11 -9.10
N LEU A 57 16.23 2.32 -10.17
CA LEU A 57 15.96 2.82 -11.53
C LEU A 57 14.50 3.29 -11.70
N LEU A 58 13.54 2.61 -11.09
CA LEU A 58 12.13 3.03 -11.08
C LEU A 58 11.97 4.35 -10.33
N ILE A 59 12.63 4.49 -9.18
CA ILE A 59 12.56 5.66 -8.33
C ILE A 59 13.23 6.88 -8.98
N GLU A 60 14.34 6.68 -9.68
CA GLU A 60 14.99 7.73 -10.48
C GLU A 60 14.08 8.29 -11.59
N ARG A 61 13.11 7.48 -12.07
CA ARG A 61 12.13 7.88 -13.09
C ARG A 61 10.81 8.38 -12.50
N CYS A 62 10.54 8.11 -11.22
CA CYS A 62 9.32 8.51 -10.57
C CYS A 62 9.28 10.02 -10.36
N GLN A 63 8.12 10.62 -10.57
CA GLN A 63 7.86 12.01 -10.26
C GLN A 63 6.58 12.17 -9.43
N PRO A 64 6.46 13.26 -8.66
CA PRO A 64 5.21 13.59 -7.99
C PRO A 64 4.03 13.63 -8.96
N GLY A 65 2.95 12.92 -8.61
CA GLY A 65 1.74 12.77 -9.41
C GLY A 65 1.63 11.42 -10.09
N ASP A 66 2.72 10.65 -10.21
CA ASP A 66 2.67 9.33 -10.84
C ASP A 66 1.87 8.33 -10.02
N ILE A 67 1.28 7.35 -10.71
CA ILE A 67 0.56 6.27 -10.06
C ILE A 67 1.44 5.02 -10.11
N LEU A 68 1.67 4.41 -8.97
CA LEU A 68 2.34 3.12 -8.86
C LEU A 68 1.32 2.03 -8.63
N LEU A 69 1.37 1.00 -9.46
CA LEU A 69 0.62 -0.24 -9.31
C LEU A 69 1.58 -1.36 -8.94
N PHE A 70 1.26 -2.15 -7.93
CA PHE A 70 2.12 -3.25 -7.52
C PHE A 70 1.34 -4.27 -6.68
N ASP A 71 1.89 -5.47 -6.58
CA ASP A 71 1.30 -6.52 -5.75
C ASP A 71 1.78 -6.43 -4.30
N ARG A 72 0.84 -6.48 -3.37
CA ARG A 72 1.09 -6.61 -1.95
C ARG A 72 1.23 -8.08 -1.61
N ARG A 73 2.37 -8.43 -1.04
CA ARG A 73 2.48 -9.64 -0.23
C ARG A 73 1.76 -9.41 1.10
N CYS A 74 0.47 -9.74 1.13
CA CYS A 74 -0.42 -9.60 2.29
C CYS A 74 0.21 -10.15 3.59
N GLU A 75 0.96 -11.24 3.48
CA GLU A 75 1.70 -11.88 4.58
C GLU A 75 2.74 -10.96 5.25
N LYS A 76 3.25 -9.96 4.52
CA LYS A 76 4.24 -8.99 5.00
C LYS A 76 3.63 -7.62 5.28
N CYS A 77 2.62 -7.17 4.52
CA CYS A 77 2.11 -5.82 4.62
C CYS A 77 0.91 -5.63 5.56
N ALA A 78 0.19 -6.68 5.96
CA ALA A 78 -1.03 -6.55 6.75
C ALA A 78 -0.75 -6.30 8.25
N ALA A 79 -1.10 -5.12 8.78
CA ALA A 79 -0.80 -4.79 10.19
C ALA A 79 -1.62 -5.55 11.24
N GLY A 80 -2.48 -6.49 10.84
CA GLY A 80 -3.38 -7.24 11.71
C GLY A 80 -3.89 -8.52 11.04
N PRO A 81 -4.36 -9.51 11.82
CA PRO A 81 -5.09 -10.66 11.30
C PRO A 81 -6.20 -10.33 10.32
N LEU A 82 -6.98 -9.31 10.67
CA LEU A 82 -8.15 -8.89 9.91
C LEU A 82 -7.74 -8.20 8.62
N ALA A 83 -6.69 -7.38 8.66
CA ALA A 83 -6.09 -6.80 7.46
C ALA A 83 -5.50 -7.89 6.55
N ALA A 84 -4.93 -8.95 7.12
CA ALA A 84 -4.35 -10.05 6.36
C ALA A 84 -5.42 -10.88 5.69
N LEU A 85 -6.48 -11.22 6.43
CA LEU A 85 -7.65 -11.91 5.91
C LEU A 85 -8.31 -11.06 4.82
N SER A 86 -8.57 -9.78 5.08
CA SER A 86 -9.14 -8.87 4.09
C SER A 86 -8.27 -8.75 2.83
N CYS A 87 -6.96 -8.82 2.97
CA CYS A 87 -6.02 -8.75 1.85
C CYS A 87 -6.02 -10.07 1.05
N LEU A 88 -5.97 -11.22 1.70
CA LEU A 88 -6.08 -12.54 1.06
C LEU A 88 -7.41 -12.70 0.32
N VAL A 89 -8.50 -12.29 0.96
CA VAL A 89 -9.84 -12.32 0.38
C VAL A 89 -9.94 -11.34 -0.79
N GLY A 90 -9.43 -10.12 -0.64
CA GLY A 90 -9.37 -9.14 -1.72
C GLY A 90 -8.57 -9.66 -2.92
N GLN A 91 -7.44 -10.32 -2.68
CA GLN A 91 -6.65 -10.95 -3.73
C GLN A 91 -7.42 -12.06 -4.44
N GLN A 92 -8.11 -12.94 -3.70
CA GLN A 92 -8.89 -14.02 -4.30
C GLN A 92 -10.06 -13.50 -5.16
N PHE A 93 -10.63 -12.33 -4.85
CA PHE A 93 -11.75 -11.76 -5.60
C PHE A 93 -11.33 -10.81 -6.73
N LEU A 94 -10.30 -10.00 -6.51
CA LEU A 94 -9.87 -8.98 -7.47
C LEU A 94 -8.83 -9.52 -8.46
N CYS A 95 -8.08 -10.53 -8.05
CA CYS A 95 -7.12 -11.21 -8.90
C CYS A 95 -7.69 -12.61 -9.20
N ASP A 96 -8.32 -12.73 -10.37
CA ASP A 96 -8.99 -13.93 -10.86
C ASP A 96 -7.96 -15.07 -11.04
N ASN A 97 -7.66 -15.76 -9.93
CA ASN A 97 -6.58 -16.75 -9.85
C ASN A 97 -6.93 -18.06 -10.59
N GLU A 98 -8.18 -18.24 -11.05
CA GLU A 98 -8.61 -19.46 -11.76
C GLU A 98 -7.96 -19.63 -13.14
N ASN A 99 -7.41 -18.56 -13.74
CA ASN A 99 -6.75 -18.61 -15.05
C ASN A 99 -5.24 -18.29 -15.04
N SER A 100 -4.63 -18.12 -13.87
CA SER A 100 -3.19 -17.85 -13.81
C SER A 100 -2.40 -19.16 -13.91
N ASP A 101 -2.07 -19.56 -15.14
CA ASP A 101 -1.12 -20.64 -15.52
C ASP A 101 0.34 -20.39 -15.02
N GLY A 102 0.52 -19.81 -13.84
CA GLY A 102 1.81 -19.33 -13.35
C GLY A 102 2.35 -18.09 -14.09
N ARG A 103 1.53 -17.43 -14.93
CA ARG A 103 1.87 -16.16 -15.56
C ARG A 103 2.01 -15.06 -14.52
N ARG A 104 2.92 -14.10 -14.75
CA ARG A 104 3.11 -12.99 -13.83
C ARG A 104 1.87 -12.09 -13.91
N THR A 105 1.44 -11.57 -12.77
CA THR A 105 0.33 -10.60 -12.62
C THR A 105 0.45 -9.41 -13.58
N VAL A 106 1.68 -8.96 -13.86
CA VAL A 106 1.99 -7.92 -14.86
C VAL A 106 1.49 -8.28 -16.26
N ASP A 107 1.61 -9.53 -16.68
CA ASP A 107 1.26 -9.98 -18.03
C ASP A 107 -0.27 -9.94 -18.27
N ILE A 108 -1.03 -10.00 -17.18
CA ILE A 108 -2.50 -9.96 -17.16
C ILE A 108 -2.99 -8.54 -16.81
N GLY A 109 -2.09 -7.64 -16.38
CA GLY A 109 -2.43 -6.28 -15.96
C GLY A 109 -3.22 -6.21 -14.65
N SER A 110 -3.19 -7.27 -13.84
CA SER A 110 -3.85 -7.30 -12.53
C SER A 110 -2.87 -6.87 -11.45
N PHE A 111 -3.25 -5.89 -10.64
CA PHE A 111 -2.48 -5.42 -9.50
C PHE A 111 -3.41 -5.30 -8.30
N ASP A 112 -2.97 -5.80 -7.14
CA ASP A 112 -3.80 -5.76 -5.93
C ASP A 112 -3.72 -4.42 -5.18
N HIS A 113 -2.79 -3.53 -5.57
CA HIS A 113 -2.57 -2.27 -4.90
C HIS A 113 -2.14 -1.15 -5.82
N CYS A 114 -2.46 0.06 -5.37
CA CYS A 114 -2.04 1.29 -6.01
C CYS A 114 -1.73 2.37 -4.97
N GLY A 115 -0.87 3.29 -5.35
CA GLY A 115 -0.64 4.53 -4.62
C GLY A 115 -0.22 5.64 -5.57
N ILE A 116 -0.35 6.87 -5.11
CA ILE A 116 0.12 8.05 -5.84
C ILE A 116 1.45 8.52 -5.26
N VAL A 117 2.42 8.78 -6.11
CA VAL A 117 3.71 9.37 -5.74
C VAL A 117 3.46 10.82 -5.39
N VAL A 118 3.87 11.23 -4.20
CA VAL A 118 3.73 12.60 -3.70
C VAL A 118 5.08 13.14 -3.23
N PRO A 119 5.27 14.47 -3.22
CA PRO A 119 6.49 15.05 -2.69
C PRO A 119 6.71 14.66 -1.22
N GLY A 120 7.96 14.66 -0.79
CA GLY A 120 8.36 14.36 0.58
C GLY A 120 7.98 15.39 1.62
N ARG A 121 8.33 15.08 2.88
CA ARG A 121 8.18 16.04 4.00
C ARG A 121 9.40 16.94 4.18
N ASN A 122 10.55 16.59 3.58
CA ASN A 122 11.74 17.43 3.68
C ASN A 122 11.54 18.70 2.85
N LYS A 123 11.67 19.86 3.53
CA LYS A 123 11.46 21.19 2.95
C LYS A 123 12.74 21.82 2.42
N ASN A 124 13.89 21.15 2.56
CA ASN A 124 15.13 21.63 1.98
C ASN A 124 14.99 21.66 0.46
N GLY A 125 15.07 22.85 -0.14
CA GLY A 125 14.87 23.05 -1.58
C GLY A 125 15.80 22.22 -2.47
N LYS A 126 16.94 21.76 -1.94
CA LYS A 126 17.89 20.88 -2.63
C LYS A 126 17.45 19.42 -2.68
N ASP A 127 16.60 18.99 -1.75
CA ASP A 127 16.19 17.60 -1.58
C ASP A 127 14.79 17.35 -2.15
N VAL A 128 14.12 18.38 -2.70
CA VAL A 128 12.73 18.28 -3.21
C VAL A 128 12.61 17.29 -4.36
N TYR A 129 13.65 17.21 -5.20
CA TYR A 129 13.74 16.30 -6.34
C TYR A 129 14.67 15.11 -6.07
N ASP A 130 15.14 14.96 -4.83
CA ASP A 130 15.85 13.76 -4.45
C ASP A 130 14.86 12.58 -4.55
N PRO A 131 15.14 11.55 -5.37
CA PRO A 131 14.29 10.37 -5.46
C PRO A 131 14.06 9.70 -4.10
N TYR A 132 14.98 9.88 -3.14
CA TYR A 132 14.86 9.41 -1.76
C TYR A 132 13.88 10.23 -0.90
N ASN A 133 13.50 11.43 -1.34
CA ASN A 133 12.49 12.26 -0.70
C ASN A 133 11.08 12.02 -1.29
N LEU A 134 10.89 11.11 -2.25
CA LEU A 134 9.55 10.76 -2.72
C LEU A 134 8.81 9.91 -1.69
N MET A 135 7.50 10.13 -1.58
CA MET A 135 6.61 9.32 -0.76
C MET A 135 5.52 8.70 -1.62
N LEU A 136 5.06 7.52 -1.23
CA LEU A 136 3.87 6.89 -1.76
C LEU A 136 2.70 7.17 -0.80
N LEU A 137 1.68 7.87 -1.30
CA LEU A 137 0.39 8.03 -0.62
C LEU A 137 -0.51 6.86 -1.05
N GLU A 138 -0.82 5.99 -0.11
CA GLU A 138 -1.57 4.75 -0.34
C GLU A 138 -2.69 4.57 0.69
N ALA A 139 -3.76 3.87 0.31
CA ALA A 139 -4.83 3.46 1.21
C ALA A 139 -4.57 2.03 1.71
N THR A 140 -4.27 1.89 3.00
CA THR A 140 -3.98 0.60 3.64
C THR A 140 -5.12 0.19 4.56
N ALA A 141 -5.39 -1.12 4.62
CA ALA A 141 -6.41 -1.65 5.53
C ALA A 141 -6.08 -1.39 7.02
N SER A 142 -4.80 -1.22 7.35
CA SER A 142 -4.33 -1.10 8.73
C SER A 142 -4.16 0.32 9.25
N GLU A 143 -3.76 1.25 8.39
CA GLU A 143 -3.43 2.63 8.79
C GLU A 143 -4.36 3.64 8.11
N GLY A 144 -5.31 3.16 7.30
CA GLY A 144 -6.08 4.01 6.41
C GLY A 144 -5.16 4.62 5.37
N ILE A 145 -5.33 5.90 5.11
CA ILE A 145 -4.57 6.65 4.10
C ILE A 145 -3.30 7.19 4.76
N VAL A 146 -2.15 6.79 4.22
CA VAL A 146 -0.83 7.05 4.77
C VAL A 146 0.18 7.36 3.66
N ALA A 147 1.07 8.31 3.91
CA ALA A 147 2.24 8.58 3.07
C ALA A 147 3.49 7.93 3.68
N ARG A 148 4.16 7.08 2.89
CA ARG A 148 5.39 6.37 3.31
C ARG A 148 6.52 6.66 2.35
N PRO A 149 7.79 6.65 2.80
CA PRO A 149 8.92 6.77 1.87
C PRO A 149 8.82 5.73 0.76
N LEU A 150 8.88 6.19 -0.49
CA LEU A 150 8.58 5.36 -1.67
C LEU A 150 9.50 4.13 -1.72
N LEU A 151 10.80 4.36 -1.58
CA LEU A 151 11.81 3.32 -1.65
C LEU A 151 11.61 2.24 -0.58
N THR A 152 11.50 2.66 0.69
CA THR A 152 11.22 1.75 1.80
C THR A 152 9.94 0.97 1.54
N ARG A 153 8.92 1.59 0.93
CA ARG A 153 7.65 0.94 0.66
C ARG A 153 7.75 -0.12 -0.45
N LEU A 154 8.54 0.13 -1.49
CA LEU A 154 8.82 -0.84 -2.56
C LEU A 154 9.66 -2.00 -2.02
N GLU A 155 10.74 -1.72 -1.28
CA GLU A 155 11.57 -2.73 -0.60
C GLU A 155 10.73 -3.62 0.33
N MET A 156 9.85 -3.01 1.15
CA MET A 156 8.94 -3.73 2.03
C MET A 156 7.86 -4.53 1.29
N SER A 157 7.44 -4.08 0.10
CA SER A 157 6.44 -4.79 -0.69
C SER A 157 6.97 -6.16 -1.13
N GLN A 158 8.28 -6.24 -1.40
CA GLN A 158 8.92 -7.35 -2.11
C GLN A 158 8.11 -7.77 -3.35
N SER A 159 7.47 -6.79 -3.98
CA SER A 159 6.74 -7.01 -5.21
C SER A 159 7.75 -7.36 -6.30
N ARG A 160 7.43 -8.38 -7.09
CA ARG A 160 8.21 -8.71 -8.30
C ARG A 160 7.66 -7.99 -9.54
N SER A 161 6.60 -7.21 -9.33
CA SER A 161 5.67 -6.68 -10.31
C SER A 161 5.32 -5.26 -9.87
N VAL A 162 6.07 -4.29 -10.37
CA VAL A 162 5.81 -2.87 -10.14
C VAL A 162 5.62 -2.22 -11.49
N LEU A 163 4.49 -1.53 -11.66
CA LEU A 163 4.16 -0.78 -12.85
C LEU A 163 4.01 0.69 -12.49
N LEU A 164 4.81 1.53 -13.14
CA LEU A 164 4.72 2.98 -13.05
C LEU A 164 3.81 3.49 -14.17
N LEU A 165 2.75 4.20 -13.79
CA LEU A 165 1.88 4.92 -14.71
C LEU A 165 2.22 6.41 -14.62
N PRO A 166 3.05 6.93 -15.55
CA PRO A 166 3.45 8.32 -15.54
C PRO A 166 2.24 9.22 -15.88
N LEU A 167 1.91 10.16 -14.98
CA LEU A 167 0.95 11.22 -15.27
C LEU A 167 1.69 12.49 -15.70
N SER A 168 1.82 12.70 -17.00
CA SER A 168 2.42 13.90 -17.56
C SER A 168 1.45 15.09 -17.51
N SER A 169 1.95 16.24 -17.10
CA SER A 169 1.24 17.51 -17.28
C SER A 169 1.10 17.84 -18.77
N PRO A 170 0.06 18.58 -19.19
CA PRO A 170 -0.06 19.03 -20.57
C PRO A 170 1.20 19.78 -21.03
N GLY A 171 1.83 19.32 -22.12
CA GLY A 171 3.06 19.91 -22.66
C GLY A 171 4.35 19.48 -21.95
N GLU A 172 4.30 18.50 -21.04
CA GLU A 172 5.47 17.90 -20.41
C GLU A 172 6.07 16.79 -21.29
N LEU A 173 7.37 16.86 -21.56
CA LEU A 173 8.11 15.87 -22.35
C LEU A 173 9.04 15.05 -21.45
N ARG A 174 8.47 14.16 -20.63
CA ARG A 174 9.19 13.39 -19.59
C ARG A 174 10.38 12.55 -20.06
N ASN A 175 10.33 12.07 -21.29
CA ASN A 175 11.38 11.21 -21.86
C ASN A 175 12.41 12.00 -22.67
N ASP A 176 12.26 13.32 -22.78
CA ASP A 176 13.14 14.17 -23.56
C ASP A 176 14.03 15.00 -22.61
N THR A 177 15.16 14.41 -22.24
CA THR A 177 16.16 15.01 -21.34
C THR A 177 16.84 16.24 -21.93
N GLU A 178 16.69 16.49 -23.23
CA GLU A 178 17.32 17.62 -23.92
C GLU A 178 16.36 18.80 -24.13
N SER A 179 15.08 18.63 -23.79
CA SER A 179 14.07 19.69 -23.95
C SER A 179 14.00 20.61 -22.74
N ASP A 180 14.30 21.90 -22.96
CA ASP A 180 14.01 22.93 -21.97
C ASP A 180 12.49 23.07 -21.81
N LEU A 181 12.00 22.88 -20.58
CA LEU A 181 10.59 23.06 -20.27
C LEU A 181 10.20 24.52 -20.46
N SER A 182 9.04 24.76 -21.10
CA SER A 182 8.52 26.12 -21.19
C SER A 182 8.18 26.68 -19.79
N ASP A 183 8.32 27.99 -19.59
CA ASP A 183 7.92 28.69 -18.36
C ASP A 183 6.49 28.34 -17.89
N LYS A 184 5.58 28.08 -18.85
CA LYS A 184 4.20 27.69 -18.55
C LYS A 184 4.15 26.30 -17.93
N THR A 185 4.90 25.36 -18.49
CA THR A 185 4.99 23.97 -18.00
C THR A 185 5.60 23.94 -16.61
N GLN A 186 6.68 24.71 -16.38
CA GLN A 186 7.32 24.81 -15.07
C GLN A 186 6.36 25.34 -13.99
N LYS A 187 5.61 26.41 -14.29
CA LYS A 187 4.58 26.95 -13.37
C LYS A 187 3.49 25.94 -13.05
N VAL A 188 3.06 25.13 -14.03
CA VAL A 188 2.08 24.06 -13.81
C VAL A 188 2.66 22.98 -12.91
N GLN A 189 3.90 22.55 -13.12
CA GLN A 189 4.57 21.57 -12.27
C GLN A 189 4.74 22.06 -10.83
N GLU A 190 5.16 23.31 -10.62
CA GLU A 190 5.26 23.90 -9.28
C GLU A 190 3.90 23.95 -8.58
N TYR A 191 2.86 24.39 -9.30
CA TYR A 191 1.50 24.41 -8.79
C TYR A 191 1.01 23.01 -8.42
N MET A 192 1.21 22.02 -9.28
CA MET A 192 0.84 20.62 -9.05
C MET A 192 1.57 20.04 -7.84
N SER A 193 2.89 20.27 -7.73
CA SER A 193 3.70 19.82 -6.60
C SER A 193 3.14 20.37 -5.27
N LYS A 194 2.83 21.68 -5.23
CA LYS A 194 2.19 22.29 -4.05
C LYS A 194 0.83 21.67 -3.73
N ARG A 195 0.00 21.43 -4.75
CA ARG A 195 -1.31 20.79 -4.57
C ARG A 195 -1.22 19.35 -4.09
N LEU A 196 -0.22 18.59 -4.53
CA LEU A 196 0.01 17.23 -4.07
C LEU A 196 0.45 17.19 -2.60
N VAL A 197 1.24 18.17 -2.15
CA VAL A 197 1.57 18.32 -0.72
C VAL A 197 0.32 18.61 0.10
N GLU A 198 -0.49 19.59 -0.31
CA GLU A 198 -1.75 19.93 0.37
C GLU A 198 -2.72 18.73 0.37
N PHE A 199 -2.79 18.00 -0.74
CA PHE A 199 -3.62 16.81 -0.89
C PHE A 199 -3.16 15.72 0.08
N ARG A 200 -1.87 15.36 0.09
CA ARG A 200 -1.29 14.39 1.02
C ARG A 200 -1.64 14.73 2.47
N ASP A 201 -1.30 15.94 2.92
CA ASP A 201 -1.44 16.33 4.32
C ASP A 201 -2.91 16.34 4.75
N LYS A 202 -3.81 16.82 3.87
CA LYS A 202 -5.24 16.81 4.11
C LYS A 202 -5.80 15.40 4.22
N TRP A 203 -5.42 14.50 3.31
CA TRP A 203 -5.95 13.15 3.28
C TRP A 203 -5.43 12.28 4.42
N GLU A 204 -4.16 12.42 4.81
CA GLU A 204 -3.64 11.80 6.03
C GLU A 204 -4.40 12.28 7.27
N ALA A 205 -4.63 13.59 7.40
CA ALA A 205 -5.36 14.16 8.54
C ALA A 205 -6.82 13.69 8.59
N ILE A 206 -7.50 13.63 7.45
CA ILE A 206 -8.87 13.10 7.37
C ILE A 206 -8.89 11.63 7.76
N SER A 207 -7.92 10.84 7.31
CA SER A 207 -7.82 9.42 7.63
C SER A 207 -7.70 9.15 9.12
N GLN A 208 -6.86 9.92 9.81
CA GLN A 208 -6.72 9.85 11.25
C GLN A 208 -8.00 10.28 11.97
N THR A 209 -8.65 11.35 11.50
CA THR A 209 -9.87 11.89 12.15
C THR A 209 -11.08 10.97 11.98
N GLN A 210 -11.25 10.37 10.80
CA GLN A 210 -12.38 9.48 10.51
C GLN A 210 -12.13 8.02 10.88
N GLY A 211 -10.92 7.68 11.36
CA GLY A 211 -10.57 6.32 11.73
C GLY A 211 -10.67 5.35 10.55
N TYR A 212 -10.24 5.76 9.34
CA TYR A 212 -10.40 4.96 8.12
C TYR A 212 -9.76 3.56 8.23
N ALA A 213 -8.71 3.40 9.02
CA ALA A 213 -8.13 2.09 9.33
C ALA A 213 -9.20 1.09 9.82
N SER A 214 -10.07 1.53 10.73
CA SER A 214 -11.13 0.71 11.30
C SER A 214 -12.25 0.44 10.30
N ALA A 215 -12.65 1.45 9.53
CA ALA A 215 -13.70 1.34 8.52
C ALA A 215 -13.29 0.38 7.38
N HIS A 216 -12.08 0.52 6.86
CA HIS A 216 -11.57 -0.30 5.77
C HIS A 216 -11.41 -1.77 6.18
N SER A 217 -10.90 -2.03 7.39
CA SER A 217 -10.84 -3.39 7.93
C SER A 217 -12.24 -3.99 8.13
N THR A 218 -13.19 -3.19 8.64
CA THR A 218 -14.57 -3.66 8.90
C THR A 218 -15.31 -3.98 7.61
N LEU A 219 -15.24 -3.10 6.61
CA LEU A 219 -15.85 -3.34 5.29
C LEU A 219 -15.24 -4.57 4.60
N GLY A 220 -13.92 -4.75 4.68
CA GLY A 220 -13.26 -5.94 4.15
C GLY A 220 -13.78 -7.23 4.77
N ILE A 221 -14.00 -7.26 6.09
CA ILE A 221 -14.57 -8.42 6.79
C ILE A 221 -16.04 -8.63 6.42
N ILE A 222 -16.85 -7.57 6.41
CA ILE A 222 -18.27 -7.66 6.05
C ILE A 222 -18.43 -8.17 4.62
N GLY A 223 -17.64 -7.66 3.68
CA GLY A 223 -17.62 -8.17 2.30
C GLY A 223 -17.23 -9.64 2.24
N ALA A 224 -16.15 -10.03 2.94
CA ALA A 224 -15.72 -11.43 3.02
C ALA A 224 -16.78 -12.37 3.58
N VAL A 225 -17.44 -11.97 4.69
CA VAL A 225 -18.49 -12.76 5.34
C VAL A 225 -19.75 -12.79 4.48
N GLY A 226 -20.17 -11.65 3.92
CA GLY A 226 -21.33 -11.56 3.04
C GLY A 226 -21.19 -12.49 1.83
N TYR A 227 -20.03 -12.49 1.19
CA TYR A 227 -19.74 -13.42 0.10
C TYR A 227 -19.74 -14.88 0.56
N GLY A 228 -19.06 -15.21 1.66
CA GLY A 228 -19.03 -16.58 2.19
C GLY A 228 -20.41 -17.14 2.56
N LEU A 229 -21.37 -16.25 2.83
CA LEU A 229 -22.77 -16.58 3.09
C LEU A 229 -23.67 -16.52 1.83
N GLY A 230 -23.10 -16.19 0.66
CA GLY A 230 -23.82 -16.05 -0.61
C GLY A 230 -24.79 -14.86 -0.66
N TRP A 231 -24.54 -13.82 0.14
CA TRP A 231 -25.36 -12.60 0.16
C TRP A 231 -24.98 -11.59 -0.93
N MET A 232 -23.84 -11.80 -1.60
CA MET A 232 -23.33 -11.05 -2.75
C MET A 232 -22.98 -12.03 -3.85
#